data_AF-W1NYA2-F1
#
_entry.id   AF-W1NYA2-F1
#
_cell.length_a   1.000
_cell.length_b   1.000
_cell.length_c   1.000
_cell.angle_alpha   90.00
_cell.angle_beta   90.00
_cell.angle_gamma   90.00
#
_symmetry.space_group_name_H-M   'P 1'
#
loop_
_entity.id
_entity.type
_entity.pdbx_description
1 polymer ?
#
loop_
_entity_poly.entity_id
_entity_poly.type
_entity_poly.pdbx_seq_one_letter_code
_entity_poly.pdbx_strand_id
1 'polypeptide(L)'
;MTLAEKIGEITQINRSVATQDVMKNYSIRSVMSGGGTIPKPNATVEDWVNMVNDFKKGALSSRLQIPMIYGVDVVHYHNNVYVATKDPELAKRIGVATTLEVRATGILYVLAPCLAVCRDSRWVRCYESFSENLIYYY
;
A
#
# COMPACT_ATOMS: atom_id res chain seq x y z
N MET A 1 22.28 -6.70 13.96
CA MET A 1 20.97 -6.21 14.44
C MET A 1 20.71 -6.75 15.84
N THR A 2 20.24 -5.91 16.77
CA THR A 2 19.72 -6.35 18.07
C THR A 2 18.36 -7.04 17.90
N LEU A 3 17.85 -7.67 18.97
CA LEU A 3 16.50 -8.24 18.94
C LEU A 3 15.43 -7.16 18.68
N ALA A 4 15.55 -6.00 19.34
CA ALA A 4 14.62 -4.88 19.15
C ALA A 4 14.63 -4.37 17.70
N GLU A 5 15.81 -4.27 17.07
CA GLU A 5 15.91 -3.89 15.66
C GLU A 5 15.23 -4.91 14.74
N LYS A 6 15.41 -6.22 14.98
CA LYS A 6 14.72 -7.27 14.21
C LYS A 6 13.20 -7.19 14.36
N ILE A 7 12.70 -6.88 15.57
CA ILE A 7 11.26 -6.69 15.82
C ILE A 7 10.75 -5.47 15.06
N GLY A 8 11.51 -4.36 15.05
CA GLY A 8 11.14 -3.16 14.31
C GLY A 8 10.99 -3.39 12.80
N GLU A 9 11.83 -4.23 12.21
CA GLU A 9 11.76 -4.59 10.79
C GLU A 9 10.48 -5.35 10.42
N ILE A 10 10.02 -6.24 11.29
CA ILE A 10 8.78 -7.04 11.07
C ILE A 10 7.51 -6.31 11.52
N THR A 11 7.63 -5.07 12.00
CA THR A 11 6.50 -4.27 12.47
C THR A 11 6.09 -3.27 11.39
N GLN A 12 4.84 -3.39 10.93
CA GLN A 12 4.19 -2.38 10.09
C GLN A 12 3.24 -1.54 10.95
N ILE A 13 3.37 -0.21 10.88
CA ILE A 13 2.50 0.72 11.63
C ILE A 13 1.64 1.55 10.68
N ASN A 14 0.49 2.02 11.19
CA ASN A 14 -0.31 2.99 10.46
C ASN A 14 0.37 4.38 10.48
N ARG A 15 0.27 5.13 9.38
CA ARG A 15 0.83 6.48 9.26
C ARG A 15 0.35 7.45 10.35
N SER A 16 -0.81 7.24 10.96
CA SER A 16 -1.37 8.10 11.99
C SER A 16 -0.54 8.15 13.27
N VAL A 17 0.20 7.07 13.55
CA VAL A 17 1.10 6.96 14.72
C VAL A 17 2.58 7.06 14.34
N ALA A 18 2.87 7.23 13.05
CA ALA A 18 4.24 7.37 12.56
C ALA A 18 4.75 8.80 12.76
N THR A 19 5.95 8.92 13.30
CA THR A 19 6.75 10.15 13.38
C THR A 19 8.21 9.80 13.13
N GLN A 20 9.06 10.80 12.84
CA GLN A 20 10.50 10.55 12.65
C GLN A 20 11.12 9.85 13.87
N ASP A 21 10.73 10.26 15.08
CA ASP A 21 11.20 9.67 16.32
C ASP A 21 10.73 8.22 16.50
N VAL A 22 9.47 7.91 16.16
CA VAL A 22 8.97 6.53 16.21
C VAL A 22 9.76 5.64 15.25
N MET A 23 9.96 6.11 14.01
CA MET A 23 10.72 5.38 12.99
C MET A 23 12.17 5.11 13.43
N LYS A 24 12.80 6.10 14.08
CA LYS A 24 14.17 6.02 14.57
C LYS A 24 14.31 5.12 15.79
N ASN A 25 13.55 5.43 16.85
CA ASN A 25 13.74 4.86 18.18
C ASN A 25 13.30 3.40 18.26
N TYR A 26 12.29 3.01 17.47
CA TYR A 26 11.78 1.64 17.44
C TYR A 26 12.25 0.84 16.22
N SER A 27 13.14 1.41 15.40
CA SER A 27 13.65 0.76 14.18
C SER A 27 12.55 0.27 13.23
N ILE A 28 11.43 0.99 13.16
CA ILE A 28 10.30 0.64 12.29
C ILE A 28 10.73 0.77 10.82
N ARG A 29 10.41 -0.24 10.01
CA ARG A 29 10.69 -0.26 8.57
C ARG A 29 9.49 -0.41 7.67
N SER A 30 8.28 -0.52 8.21
CA SER A 30 7.09 -0.50 7.39
C SER A 30 6.06 0.45 7.94
N VAL A 31 5.56 1.33 7.08
CA VAL A 31 4.44 2.22 7.36
C VAL A 31 3.38 1.98 6.31
N MET A 32 2.11 2.09 6.67
CA MET A 32 1.04 2.07 5.68
C MET A 32 0.01 3.18 5.87
N SER A 33 -0.62 3.57 4.77
CA SER A 33 -1.89 4.27 4.75
C SER A 33 -3.03 3.27 4.50
N GLY A 34 -3.96 3.18 5.46
CA GLY A 34 -5.20 2.42 5.26
C GLY A 34 -6.26 3.26 4.54
N GLY A 35 -7.41 2.67 4.27
CA GLY A 35 -8.54 3.36 3.62
C GLY A 35 -8.88 4.69 4.31
N GLY A 36 -8.88 5.78 3.54
CA GLY A 36 -9.25 7.12 4.02
C GLY A 36 -8.14 7.89 4.76
N THR A 37 -6.96 7.31 5.00
CA THR A 37 -5.86 8.06 5.61
C THR A 37 -5.07 8.82 4.55
N ILE A 38 -5.12 10.16 4.61
CA ILE A 38 -4.43 11.07 3.69
C ILE A 38 -3.50 12.03 4.48
N PRO A 39 -2.51 12.68 3.85
CA PRO A 39 -1.65 13.66 4.52
C PRO A 39 -2.46 14.84 5.09
N LYS A 40 -3.39 15.36 4.28
CA LYS A 40 -4.31 16.46 4.59
C LYS A 40 -5.48 16.47 3.58
N PRO A 41 -6.59 17.19 3.86
CA PRO A 41 -7.63 17.41 2.85
C PRO A 41 -7.04 18.02 1.57
N ASN A 42 -7.46 17.53 0.40
CA ASN A 42 -6.96 17.94 -0.91
C ASN A 42 -5.43 17.85 -1.05
N ALA A 43 -4.80 16.84 -0.44
CA ALA A 43 -3.37 16.61 -0.57
C ALA A 43 -2.95 16.45 -2.03
N THR A 44 -1.91 17.19 -2.41
CA THR A 44 -1.25 17.08 -3.70
C THR A 44 -0.30 15.87 -3.73
N VAL A 45 0.19 15.51 -4.91
CA VAL A 45 1.26 14.50 -5.06
C VAL A 45 2.49 14.87 -4.24
N GLU A 46 2.88 16.15 -4.23
CA GLU A 46 4.02 16.64 -3.46
C GLU A 46 3.82 16.48 -1.94
N ASP A 47 2.60 16.69 -1.44
CA ASP A 47 2.29 16.47 -0.02
C ASP A 47 2.49 15.01 0.39
N TRP A 48 2.12 14.06 -0.48
CA TRP A 48 2.41 12.65 -0.26
C TRP A 48 3.91 12.36 -0.25
N VAL A 49 4.63 12.85 -1.25
CA VAL A 49 6.09 12.66 -1.36
C VAL A 49 6.80 13.20 -0.13
N ASN A 50 6.43 14.40 0.33
CA ASN A 50 7.01 15.03 1.52
C ASN A 50 6.73 14.19 2.77
N MET A 51 5.49 13.74 2.97
CA MET A 51 5.14 12.88 4.11
C MET A 51 5.94 11.56 4.10
N VAL A 52 6.02 10.88 2.96
CA VAL A 52 6.78 9.61 2.83
C VAL A 52 8.27 9.85 3.10
N ASN A 53 8.83 10.93 2.54
CA ASN A 53 10.23 11.29 2.75
C ASN A 53 10.54 11.61 4.21
N ASP A 54 9.63 12.23 4.95
CA ASP A 54 9.85 12.52 6.37
C ASP A 54 9.93 11.24 7.20
N PHE A 55 9.04 10.25 6.99
CA PHE A 55 9.19 8.96 7.65
C PHE A 55 10.47 8.23 7.25
N LYS A 56 10.88 8.36 5.98
CA LYS A 56 12.13 7.78 5.48
C LYS A 56 13.34 8.41 6.16
N LYS A 57 13.37 9.73 6.37
CA LYS A 57 14.43 10.42 7.14
C LYS A 57 14.53 9.86 8.55
N GLY A 58 13.38 9.64 9.22
CA GLY A 58 13.33 9.01 10.54
C GLY A 58 13.99 7.63 10.54
N ALA A 59 13.62 6.75 9.62
CA ALA A 59 14.20 5.42 9.50
C ALA A 59 15.73 5.45 9.23
N LEU A 60 16.15 6.31 8.30
CA LEU A 60 17.57 6.50 7.94
C LEU A 60 18.41 7.16 9.04
N SER A 61 17.79 7.81 10.02
CA SER A 61 18.49 8.38 11.19
C SER A 61 18.77 7.36 12.31
N SER A 62 18.30 6.12 12.15
CA SER A 62 18.58 5.02 13.09
C SER A 62 20.02 4.49 12.94
N ARG A 63 20.50 3.72 13.93
CA ARG A 63 21.88 3.19 13.97
C ARG A 63 22.29 2.41 12.72
N LEU A 64 21.36 1.65 12.13
CA LEU A 64 21.62 0.83 10.94
C LEU A 64 21.21 1.50 9.63
N GLN A 65 20.51 2.63 9.69
CA GLN A 65 20.08 3.40 8.52
C GLN A 65 19.34 2.56 7.46
N ILE A 66 18.59 1.55 7.90
CA ILE A 66 17.81 0.70 6.99
C ILE A 66 16.60 1.53 6.51
N PRO A 67 16.36 1.63 5.19
CA PRO A 67 15.23 2.38 4.67
C PRO A 67 13.90 1.70 5.01
N MET A 68 12.84 2.49 5.12
CA MET A 68 11.49 1.98 5.29
C MET A 68 10.80 1.72 3.94
N ILE A 69 9.86 0.79 3.92
CA ILE A 69 8.87 0.60 2.85
C ILE A 69 7.53 1.23 3.27
N TYR A 70 6.91 1.94 2.35
CA TYR A 70 5.59 2.54 2.56
C TYR A 70 4.54 1.81 1.72
N GLY A 71 3.49 1.33 2.38
CA GLY A 71 2.37 0.60 1.78
C GLY A 71 1.10 1.43 1.66
N VAL A 72 0.29 1.14 0.65
CA VAL A 72 -1.06 1.71 0.51
C VAL A 72 -2.01 0.70 -0.15
N ASP A 73 -3.28 0.76 0.26
CA ASP A 73 -4.36 0.03 -0.39
C ASP A 73 -4.81 0.77 -1.67
N VAL A 74 -4.31 0.35 -2.84
CA VAL A 74 -4.87 0.73 -4.15
C VAL A 74 -5.55 -0.47 -4.79
N VAL A 75 -6.61 -0.92 -4.12
CA VAL A 75 -7.39 -2.12 -4.47
C VAL A 75 -8.34 -1.90 -5.66
N HIS A 76 -8.66 -0.64 -5.94
CA HIS A 76 -9.41 -0.21 -7.10
C HIS A 76 -8.83 1.15 -7.52
N TYR A 77 -8.74 1.38 -8.84
CA TYR A 77 -8.39 2.68 -9.44
C TYR A 77 -9.30 3.78 -8.87
N HIS A 78 -9.06 5.04 -9.22
CA HIS A 78 -9.91 6.17 -8.83
C HIS A 78 -11.41 5.90 -9.14
N ASN A 79 -12.09 5.35 -8.13
CA ASN A 79 -13.41 4.72 -7.99
C ASN A 79 -14.19 4.24 -9.24
N ASN A 80 -14.53 2.94 -9.21
CA ASN A 80 -15.72 2.30 -9.83
C ASN A 80 -15.68 1.86 -11.31
N VAL A 81 -14.67 1.10 -11.76
CA VAL A 81 -14.80 0.35 -13.02
C VAL A 81 -14.78 -1.15 -12.76
N TYR A 82 -15.96 -1.78 -12.94
CA TYR A 82 -16.16 -3.23 -12.91
C TYR A 82 -15.28 -3.89 -13.98
N VAL A 83 -14.25 -4.63 -13.56
CA VAL A 83 -13.46 -5.46 -14.47
C VAL A 83 -14.18 -6.81 -14.62
N ALA A 84 -15.38 -6.79 -15.19
CA ALA A 84 -16.03 -8.00 -15.73
C ALA A 84 -15.40 -8.43 -17.07
N THR A 85 -14.29 -7.81 -17.46
CA THR A 85 -13.56 -8.14 -18.68
C THR A 85 -12.70 -9.36 -18.43
N LYS A 86 -12.92 -10.46 -19.17
CA LYS A 86 -12.00 -11.61 -19.22
C LYS A 86 -10.74 -11.28 -20.04
N ASP A 87 -10.15 -10.10 -19.82
CA ASP A 87 -9.00 -9.57 -20.55
C ASP A 87 -7.81 -9.36 -19.60
N PRO A 88 -6.90 -10.35 -19.51
CA PRO A 88 -5.69 -10.25 -18.69
C PRO A 88 -4.74 -9.13 -19.14
N GLU A 89 -4.72 -8.80 -20.43
CA GLU A 89 -3.85 -7.72 -20.94
C GLU A 89 -4.38 -6.35 -20.53
N LEU A 90 -5.69 -6.17 -20.49
CA LEU A 90 -6.28 -4.98 -19.86
C LEU A 90 -5.89 -4.91 -18.38
N ALA A 91 -6.11 -5.98 -17.60
CA ALA A 91 -5.74 -5.99 -16.17
C ALA A 91 -4.26 -5.62 -15.95
N LYS A 92 -3.36 -6.15 -16.78
CA LYS A 92 -1.93 -5.82 -16.78
C LYS A 92 -1.67 -4.33 -17.08
N ARG A 93 -2.30 -3.77 -18.11
CA ARG A 93 -2.15 -2.33 -18.44
C ARG A 93 -2.60 -1.46 -17.29
N ILE A 94 -3.69 -1.80 -16.62
CA ILE A 94 -4.16 -0.99 -15.50
C ILE A 94 -3.24 -1.15 -14.27
N GLY A 95 -2.68 -2.34 -14.03
CA GLY A 95 -1.63 -2.53 -13.02
C GLY A 95 -0.38 -1.67 -13.26
N VAL A 96 0.04 -1.54 -14.52
CA VAL A 96 1.14 -0.64 -14.93
C VAL A 96 0.78 0.82 -14.65
N ALA A 97 -0.39 1.28 -15.10
CA ALA A 97 -0.84 2.66 -14.85
C ALA A 97 -0.91 2.97 -13.34
N THR A 98 -1.49 2.05 -12.56
CA THR A 98 -1.59 2.17 -11.09
C THR A 98 -0.21 2.30 -10.45
N THR A 99 0.75 1.48 -10.88
CA THR A 99 2.12 1.53 -10.35
C THR A 99 2.77 2.88 -10.62
N LEU A 100 2.55 3.46 -11.80
CA LEU A 100 3.08 4.78 -12.15
C LEU A 100 2.47 5.89 -11.28
N GLU A 101 1.15 5.88 -11.08
CA GLU A 101 0.45 6.85 -10.23
C GLU A 101 0.88 6.75 -8.76
N VAL A 102 0.94 5.53 -8.21
CA VAL A 102 1.40 5.31 -6.84
C VAL A 102 2.84 5.76 -6.67
N ARG A 103 3.73 5.42 -7.62
CA ARG A 103 5.13 5.80 -7.55
C ARG A 103 5.31 7.32 -7.61
N ALA A 104 4.44 8.05 -8.32
CA ALA A 104 4.47 9.51 -8.32
C ALA A 104 4.29 10.11 -6.92
N THR A 105 3.59 9.42 -6.02
CA THR A 105 3.39 9.83 -4.61
C THR A 105 4.53 9.43 -3.67
N GLY A 106 5.60 8.80 -4.20
CA GLY A 106 6.75 8.31 -3.41
C GLY A 106 6.53 6.95 -2.75
N ILE A 107 5.37 6.33 -2.94
CA ILE A 107 5.00 5.04 -2.37
C ILE A 107 5.52 3.91 -3.26
N LEU A 108 6.00 2.82 -2.65
CA LEU A 108 6.68 1.72 -3.35
C LEU A 108 5.99 0.36 -3.20
N TYR A 109 4.96 0.28 -2.36
CA TYR A 109 4.26 -0.97 -2.09
C TYR A 109 2.74 -0.77 -2.17
N VAL A 110 2.09 -1.57 -3.00
CA VAL A 110 0.64 -1.58 -3.20
C VAL A 110 0.07 -2.90 -2.69
N LEU A 111 -1.00 -2.83 -1.91
CA LEU A 111 -1.73 -3.98 -1.39
C LEU A 111 -2.79 -4.44 -2.41
N ALA A 112 -2.34 -4.92 -3.57
CA ALA A 112 -3.18 -5.41 -4.65
C ALA A 112 -2.44 -6.48 -5.48
N PRO A 113 -3.15 -7.35 -6.22
CA PRO A 113 -4.62 -7.44 -6.33
C PRO A 113 -5.27 -8.28 -5.22
N CYS A 114 -6.59 -8.10 -5.01
CA CYS A 114 -7.38 -9.03 -4.21
C CYS A 114 -7.71 -10.27 -5.07
N LEU A 115 -7.13 -11.42 -4.69
CA LEU A 115 -7.36 -12.71 -5.37
C LEU A 115 -8.37 -13.59 -4.64
N ALA A 116 -9.22 -12.99 -3.79
CA ALA A 116 -10.30 -13.73 -3.14
C ALA A 116 -11.26 -14.29 -4.19
N VAL A 117 -11.84 -15.45 -3.89
CA VAL A 117 -12.87 -16.09 -4.71
C VAL A 117 -14.18 -15.97 -3.94
N CYS A 118 -14.99 -14.97 -4.27
CA CYS A 118 -16.25 -14.73 -3.59
C CYS A 118 -17.22 -15.89 -3.85
N ARG A 119 -17.64 -16.60 -2.81
CA ARG A 119 -18.62 -17.71 -2.92
C ARG A 119 -20.03 -17.33 -2.47
N ASP A 120 -20.16 -16.18 -1.83
CA ASP A 120 -21.41 -15.70 -1.26
C ASP A 120 -21.45 -14.18 -1.36
N SER A 121 -22.32 -13.67 -2.23
CA SER A 121 -22.43 -12.23 -2.54
C SER A 121 -22.86 -11.36 -1.35
N ARG A 122 -23.28 -11.97 -0.24
CA ARG A 122 -23.54 -11.25 1.03
C ARG A 122 -22.26 -10.75 1.68
N TRP A 123 -21.09 -11.31 1.32
CA TRP A 123 -19.82 -10.78 1.80
C TRP A 123 -19.54 -9.42 1.14
N VAL A 124 -19.44 -8.39 1.98
CA VAL A 124 -19.35 -6.99 1.54
C VAL A 124 -18.13 -6.68 0.67
N ARG A 125 -17.10 -7.54 0.66
CA ARG A 125 -15.90 -7.39 -0.19
C ARG A 125 -15.96 -8.21 -1.48
N CYS A 126 -17.09 -8.83 -1.81
CA CYS A 126 -17.25 -9.60 -3.04
C CYS A 126 -16.98 -8.80 -4.31
N TYR A 127 -17.18 -7.48 -4.27
CA TYR A 127 -16.84 -6.60 -5.39
C TYR A 127 -15.32 -6.50 -5.65
N GLU A 128 -14.47 -6.87 -4.69
CA GLU A 128 -13.01 -6.91 -4.84
C GLU A 128 -12.53 -8.25 -5.43
N SER A 129 -13.41 -9.26 -5.50
CA SER A 129 -13.12 -10.55 -6.13
C SER A 129 -13.34 -10.46 -7.64
N PHE A 130 -12.41 -11.02 -8.41
CA PHE A 130 -12.56 -11.08 -9.86
C PHE A 130 -13.70 -12.02 -10.31
N SER A 131 -13.98 -13.09 -9.54
CA SER A 131 -14.92 -14.14 -9.93
C SER A 131 -15.24 -15.07 -8.75
N GLU A 132 -16.40 -15.72 -8.81
CA GLU A 132 -16.74 -16.85 -7.95
C GLU A 132 -16.05 -18.18 -8.35
N ASN A 133 -15.37 -18.19 -9.50
CA ASN A 133 -14.68 -19.34 -10.07
C ASN A 133 -13.15 -19.16 -10.06
N LEU A 134 -12.44 -20.20 -9.62
CA LEU A 134 -10.98 -20.27 -9.50
C LEU A 134 -10.25 -20.34 -10.84
N ILE A 135 -10.89 -20.88 -11.89
CA ILE A 135 -10.25 -21.22 -13.15
C ILE A 135 -10.98 -20.53 -14.30
N TYR A 136 -10.26 -19.71 -15.07
CA TYR A 136 -10.64 -19.35 -16.43
C TYR A 136 -10.34 -20.56 -17.32
N TYR A 137 -11.34 -21.39 -17.61
CA TYR A 137 -11.19 -22.36 -18.71
C TYR A 137 -11.10 -21.57 -20.02
N TYR A 138 -9.98 -21.73 -20.72
CA TYR A 138 -9.84 -21.48 -22.16
C TYR A 138 -10.29 -22.73 -22.91
#